data_AF-A0A4V3ISC3-F1
#
_entry.id   AF-A0A4V3ISC3-F1
#
_cell.length_a   1.000
_cell.length_b   1.000
_cell.length_c   1.000
_cell.angle_alpha   90.00
_cell.angle_beta   90.00
_cell.angle_gamma   90.00
#
_symmetry.space_group_name_H-M   'P 1'
#
loop_
_entity.id
_entity.type
_entity.pdbx_description
1 polymer ?
#
loop_
_entity_poly.entity_id
_entity_poly.type
_entity_poly.pdbx_seq_one_letter_code
_entity_poly.pdbx_strand_id
1 'polypeptide(L)'
;MDLRALRRTPLLGVLIALLALEALALWALSAWWVLELLIATPNSVGASLALLALTAVAALWVSAITVGALRRRPWIRGAAVTWQLVLIMIAIGCFQGIYARPDVGWALLLPSIIVLVLVFNPRVVAATSHEPEPEAD
;
A
#
# COMPACT_ATOMS: atom_id res chain seq x y z
N MET A 1 -16.94 -14.24 -1.67
CA MET A 1 -15.46 -14.23 -1.65
C MET A 1 -15.00 -15.51 -2.32
N ASP A 2 -14.73 -15.48 -3.63
CA ASP A 2 -14.44 -16.70 -4.39
C ASP A 2 -12.95 -17.05 -4.30
N LEU A 3 -12.61 -17.76 -3.22
CA LEU A 3 -11.26 -18.21 -2.89
C LEU A 3 -10.63 -19.09 -3.99
N ARG A 4 -11.45 -19.60 -4.92
CA ARG A 4 -11.00 -20.46 -6.03
C ARG A 4 -10.26 -19.68 -7.12
N ALA A 5 -10.58 -18.41 -7.34
CA ALA A 5 -9.90 -17.55 -8.32
C ALA A 5 -8.47 -17.17 -7.89
N LEU A 6 -8.25 -16.98 -6.57
CA LEU A 6 -6.92 -16.74 -5.99
C LEU A 6 -5.98 -17.95 -6.15
N ARG A 7 -6.56 -19.16 -6.16
CA ARG A 7 -5.82 -20.42 -6.28
C ARG A 7 -5.23 -20.65 -7.67
N ARG A 8 -5.75 -19.98 -8.71
CA ARG A 8 -5.19 -20.03 -10.08
C ARG A 8 -4.02 -19.07 -10.30
N THR A 9 -3.83 -18.07 -9.43
CA THR A 9 -2.69 -17.14 -9.52
C THR A 9 -2.24 -16.68 -8.12
N PRO A 10 -1.47 -17.50 -7.39
CA PRO A 10 -1.13 -17.23 -5.99
C PRO A 10 -0.44 -15.88 -5.80
N LEU A 11 0.33 -15.40 -6.78
CA LEU A 11 1.02 -14.11 -6.75
C LEU A 11 0.08 -12.91 -6.66
N LEU A 12 -1.07 -12.95 -7.35
CA LEU A 12 -2.05 -11.84 -7.29
C LEU A 12 -2.68 -11.77 -5.89
N GLY A 13 -2.93 -12.91 -5.26
CA GLY A 13 -3.41 -12.98 -3.89
C GLY A 13 -2.42 -12.40 -2.89
N VAL A 14 -1.14 -12.70 -3.04
CA VAL A 14 -0.07 -12.13 -2.20
C VAL A 14 0.02 -10.61 -2.38
N LEU A 15 -0.04 -10.11 -3.61
CA LEU A 15 -0.05 -8.67 -3.88
C LEU A 15 -1.22 -7.97 -3.18
N ILE A 16 -2.43 -8.51 -3.33
CA ILE A 16 -3.64 -7.95 -2.70
C ILE A 16 -3.52 -7.99 -1.17
N ALA A 17 -3.02 -9.09 -0.61
CA ALA A 17 -2.84 -9.22 0.84
C ALA A 17 -1.84 -8.19 1.38
N LEU A 18 -0.73 -7.94 0.68
CA LEU A 18 0.26 -6.94 1.05
C LEU A 18 -0.33 -5.52 0.98
N LEU A 19 -1.03 -5.17 -0.10
CA LEU A 19 -1.69 -3.86 -0.22
C LEU A 19 -2.78 -3.66 0.85
N ALA A 20 -3.54 -4.71 1.17
CA ALA A 20 -4.53 -4.67 2.23
C ALA A 20 -3.88 -4.47 3.61
N LEU A 21 -2.74 -5.12 3.86
CA LEU A 21 -1.97 -4.95 5.10
C LEU A 21 -1.43 -3.52 5.22
N GLU A 22 -0.91 -2.95 4.14
CA GLU A 22 -0.48 -1.55 4.10
C GLU A 22 -1.64 -0.58 4.38
N ALA A 23 -2.81 -0.81 3.76
CA ALA A 23 -4.01 -0.01 4.02
C ALA A 23 -4.43 -0.09 5.50
N LEU A 24 -4.43 -1.29 6.07
CA LEU A 24 -4.75 -1.51 7.49
C LEU A 24 -3.76 -0.80 8.41
N ALA A 25 -2.45 -0.84 8.08
CA ALA A 25 -1.43 -0.15 8.85
C ALA A 25 -1.65 1.38 8.84
N LEU A 26 -2.02 1.97 7.71
CA LEU A 26 -2.34 3.40 7.61
C LEU A 26 -3.60 3.78 8.37
N TRP A 27 -4.63 2.94 8.36
CA TRP A 27 -5.83 3.16 9.17
C TRP A 27 -5.53 3.07 10.67
N ALA A 28 -4.73 2.08 11.09
CA ALA A 28 -4.28 1.97 12.47
C ALA A 28 -3.45 3.18 12.91
N LEU A 29 -2.55 3.67 12.05
CA LEU A 29 -1.76 4.87 12.31
C LEU A 29 -2.65 6.12 12.39
N SER A 30 -3.65 6.24 11.50
CA SER A 30 -4.59 7.36 11.54
C SER A 30 -5.43 7.34 12.83
N ALA A 31 -5.90 6.16 13.24
CA ALA A 31 -6.60 5.99 14.51
C ALA A 31 -5.70 6.31 15.71
N TRP A 32 -4.43 5.92 15.65
CA TRP A 32 -3.43 6.30 16.66
C TRP A 32 -3.31 7.82 16.79
N TRP A 33 -3.16 8.54 15.67
CA TRP A 33 -3.10 10.01 15.68
C TRP A 33 -4.35 10.64 16.30
N VAL A 34 -5.55 10.11 16.00
CA VAL A 34 -6.79 10.58 16.63
C VAL A 34 -6.75 10.36 18.15
N LEU A 35 -6.31 9.19 18.62
CA LEU A 35 -6.18 8.91 20.05
C LEU A 35 -5.16 9.82 20.73
N GLU A 36 -4.02 10.07 20.08
CA GLU A 36 -2.98 10.97 20.58
C GLU A 36 -3.54 12.40 20.77
N LEU A 37 -4.33 12.91 19.81
CA LEU A 37 -5.00 14.21 19.93
C LEU A 37 -6.01 14.29 21.08
N LEU A 38 -6.64 13.16 21.44
CA LEU A 38 -7.66 13.11 22.48
C LEU A 38 -7.08 12.95 23.89
N ILE A 39 -5.93 12.27 24.01
CA ILE A 39 -5.39 11.83 25.31
C ILE A 39 -4.12 12.61 25.70
N ALA A 40 -3.28 12.99 24.73
CA ALA A 40 -2.02 13.67 24.96
C ALA A 40 -2.13 15.18 24.66
N THR A 41 -1.32 16.00 25.35
CA THR A 41 -1.15 17.41 25.00
C THR A 41 -0.13 17.53 23.86
N PRO A 42 -0.55 17.84 22.62
CA PRO A 42 0.38 17.85 21.49
C PRO A 42 1.33 19.04 21.60
N ASN A 43 2.61 18.84 21.29
CA ASN A 43 3.58 19.94 21.16
C ASN A 43 3.14 20.97 20.09
N SER A 44 2.39 20.52 19.09
CA SER A 44 1.71 21.37 18.11
C SER A 44 0.46 20.67 17.57
N VAL A 45 -0.70 21.26 17.86
CA VAL A 45 -2.00 20.77 17.36
C VAL A 45 -2.05 20.85 15.82
N GLY A 46 -1.48 21.90 15.23
CA GLY A 46 -1.45 22.09 13.78
C GLY A 46 -0.64 21.00 13.06
N ALA A 47 0.54 20.65 13.58
CA ALA A 47 1.37 19.58 13.00
C ALA A 47 0.66 18.21 13.08
N SER A 48 -0.01 17.94 14.20
CA SER A 48 -0.69 16.67 14.42
C SER A 48 -1.93 16.52 13.52
N LEU A 49 -2.71 17.59 13.31
CA LEU A 49 -3.81 17.63 12.34
C LEU A 49 -3.32 17.45 10.90
N ALA A 50 -2.20 18.06 10.54
CA ALA A 50 -1.62 17.92 9.20
C ALA A 50 -1.18 16.47 8.93
N LEU A 51 -0.53 15.82 9.90
CA LEU A 51 -0.14 14.41 9.80
C LEU A 51 -1.37 13.48 9.76
N LEU A 52 -2.40 13.76 10.56
CA LEU A 52 -3.65 13.01 10.53
C LEU A 52 -4.33 13.11 9.15
N ALA A 53 -4.46 14.32 8.61
CA ALA A 53 -5.07 14.52 7.30
C ALA A 53 -4.28 13.81 6.19
N LEU A 54 -2.95 13.94 6.20
CA LEU A 54 -2.07 13.29 5.23
C LEU A 54 -2.16 11.76 5.31
N THR A 55 -2.13 11.20 6.53
CA THR A 55 -2.23 9.75 6.75
C THR A 55 -3.61 9.20 6.38
N ALA A 56 -4.68 9.93 6.67
CA ALA A 56 -6.04 9.56 6.26
C ALA A 56 -6.21 9.55 4.73
N VAL A 57 -5.68 10.57 4.04
CA VAL A 57 -5.68 10.61 2.57
C VAL A 57 -4.88 9.44 1.99
N ALA A 58 -3.70 9.15 2.55
CA ALA A 58 -2.93 7.97 2.17
C ALA A 58 -3.71 6.67 2.41
N ALA A 59 -4.37 6.52 3.55
CA ALA A 59 -5.16 5.33 3.88
C ALA A 59 -6.30 5.10 2.88
N LEU A 60 -7.01 6.17 2.50
CA LEU A 60 -8.05 6.13 1.47
C LEU A 60 -7.48 5.75 0.10
N TRP A 61 -6.34 6.32 -0.28
CA TRP A 61 -5.68 6.02 -1.54
C TRP A 61 -5.29 4.53 -1.62
N VAL A 62 -4.59 4.00 -0.62
CA VAL A 62 -4.13 2.59 -0.63
C VAL A 62 -5.32 1.63 -0.56
N SER A 63 -6.39 2.00 0.16
CA SER A 63 -7.65 1.27 0.14
C SER A 63 -8.25 1.23 -1.27
N ALA A 64 -8.23 2.35 -2.00
CA ALA A 64 -8.71 2.42 -3.38
C ALA A 64 -7.86 1.57 -4.34
N ILE A 65 -6.53 1.55 -4.17
CA ILE A 65 -5.62 0.65 -4.92
C ILE A 65 -5.98 -0.81 -4.63
N THR A 66 -6.18 -1.16 -3.36
CA THR A 66 -6.53 -2.53 -2.94
C THR A 66 -7.87 -2.99 -3.53
N VAL A 67 -8.89 -2.14 -3.48
CA VAL A 67 -10.20 -2.41 -4.10
C VAL A 67 -10.09 -2.47 -5.62
N GLY A 68 -9.28 -1.61 -6.21
CA GLY A 68 -8.91 -1.71 -7.62
C GLY A 68 -8.35 -3.09 -7.93
N ALA A 69 -7.40 -3.58 -7.11
CA ALA A 69 -6.67 -4.84 -7.33
C ALA A 69 -7.61 -6.04 -7.29
N LEU A 70 -8.58 -6.02 -6.36
CA LEU A 70 -9.68 -6.97 -6.32
C LEU A 70 -10.53 -6.94 -7.61
N ARG A 71 -10.70 -5.77 -8.22
CA ARG A 71 -11.45 -5.56 -9.48
C ARG A 71 -10.59 -5.71 -10.75
N ARG A 72 -9.31 -6.13 -10.63
CA ARG A 72 -8.37 -6.34 -11.76
C ARG A 72 -8.29 -5.15 -12.74
N ARG A 73 -8.36 -3.93 -12.25
CA ARG A 73 -8.31 -2.73 -13.10
C ARG A 73 -6.88 -2.42 -13.58
N PRO A 74 -6.66 -1.98 -14.83
CA PRO A 74 -5.29 -1.75 -15.34
C PRO A 74 -4.59 -0.53 -14.70
N TRP A 75 -5.34 0.47 -14.21
CA TRP A 75 -4.79 1.71 -13.64
C TRP A 75 -4.04 1.53 -12.31
N ILE A 76 -4.21 0.38 -11.66
CA ILE A 76 -3.67 0.09 -10.32
C ILE A 76 -2.15 0.01 -10.35
N ARG A 77 -1.57 -0.45 -11.46
CA ARG A 77 -0.12 -0.66 -11.57
C ARG A 77 0.63 0.64 -11.35
N GLY A 78 0.19 1.71 -12.03
CA GLY A 78 0.76 3.05 -11.85
C GLY A 78 0.58 3.53 -10.41
N ALA A 79 -0.64 3.43 -9.87
CA ALA A 79 -0.94 3.89 -8.52
C ALA A 79 -0.16 3.13 -7.43
N ALA A 80 -0.01 1.81 -7.56
CA ALA A 80 0.77 0.98 -6.65
C ALA A 80 2.27 1.34 -6.72
N VAL A 81 2.83 1.51 -7.91
CA VAL A 81 4.22 1.95 -8.06
C VAL A 81 4.46 3.30 -7.39
N THR A 82 3.57 4.29 -7.62
CA THR A 82 3.67 5.60 -6.96
C THR A 82 3.64 5.46 -5.44
N TRP A 83 2.72 4.66 -4.90
CA TRP A 83 2.64 4.41 -3.47
C TRP A 83 3.92 3.76 -2.91
N GLN A 84 4.48 2.79 -3.62
CA GLN A 84 5.73 2.15 -3.19
C GLN A 84 6.92 3.11 -3.22
N LEU A 85 7.01 4.00 -4.20
CA LEU A 85 8.04 5.03 -4.21
C LEU A 85 7.93 5.96 -3.00
N VAL A 86 6.71 6.33 -2.59
CA VAL A 86 6.48 7.11 -1.37
C VAL A 86 6.96 6.33 -0.13
N LEU A 87 6.64 5.04 0.00
CA LEU A 87 7.12 4.21 1.11
C LEU A 87 8.64 4.09 1.15
N ILE A 88 9.30 3.91 0.00
CA ILE A 88 10.77 3.87 -0.09
C ILE A 88 11.37 5.20 0.35
N MET A 89 10.81 6.33 -0.09
CA MET A 89 11.26 7.66 0.34
C MET A 89 11.12 7.85 1.86
N ILE A 90 10.00 7.42 2.44
CA ILE A 90 9.78 7.46 3.90
C ILE A 90 10.80 6.56 4.60
N ALA A 91 11.04 5.34 4.11
CA ALA A 91 11.99 4.40 4.67
C ALA A 91 13.43 4.96 4.67
N ILE A 92 13.85 5.60 3.57
CA ILE A 92 15.13 6.30 3.50
C ILE A 92 15.18 7.42 4.55
N GLY A 93 14.09 8.17 4.71
CA GLY A 93 13.89 9.13 5.81
C GLY A 93 14.15 8.53 7.19
N CYS A 94 13.70 7.31 7.45
CA CYS A 94 13.91 6.65 8.75
C CYS A 94 15.37 6.23 9.01
N PHE A 95 16.21 6.11 7.98
CA PHE A 95 17.64 5.81 8.16
C PHE A 95 18.49 7.06 8.46
N GLN A 96 17.93 8.26 8.28
CA GLN A 96 18.65 9.53 8.39
C GLN A 96 18.05 10.45 9.46
N GLY A 97 18.88 11.32 10.03
CA GLY A 97 18.47 12.33 11.02
C GLY A 97 18.69 11.94 12.48
N ILE A 98 18.42 12.89 13.38
CA ILE A 98 18.66 12.76 14.84
C ILE A 98 17.76 11.68 15.47
N TYR A 99 16.57 11.47 14.91
CA TYR A 99 15.61 10.46 15.35
C TYR A 99 15.57 9.25 14.41
N ALA A 100 16.70 8.92 13.77
CA ALA A 100 16.78 7.77 12.87
C ALA A 100 16.34 6.50 13.60
N ARG A 101 15.41 5.75 13.00
CA ARG A 101 14.93 4.45 13.47
C ARG A 101 15.09 3.44 12.33
N PRO A 102 16.29 2.84 12.21
CA PRO A 102 16.58 1.87 11.15
C PRO A 102 15.60 0.70 11.15
N ASP A 103 15.13 0.30 12.33
CA ASP A 103 14.15 -0.78 12.52
C ASP A 103 12.85 -0.51 11.73
N VAL A 104 12.35 0.73 11.81
CA VAL A 104 11.16 1.17 11.07
C VAL A 104 11.47 1.32 9.58
N GLY A 105 12.66 1.84 9.24
CA GLY A 105 13.12 1.94 7.86
C GLY A 105 13.09 0.59 7.14
N TRP A 106 13.65 -0.47 7.75
CA TRP A 106 13.62 -1.81 7.19
C TRP A 106 12.21 -2.40 7.12
N ALA A 107 11.38 -2.17 8.15
CA ALA A 107 10.00 -2.63 8.18
C ALA A 107 9.14 -2.01 7.07
N LEU A 108 9.46 -0.79 6.60
CA LEU A 108 8.80 -0.13 5.48
C LEU A 108 9.44 -0.50 4.13
N LEU A 109 10.77 -0.61 4.07
CA LEU A 109 11.51 -0.85 2.84
C LEU A 109 11.25 -2.25 2.27
N LEU A 110 11.32 -3.29 3.12
CA LEU A 110 11.14 -4.68 2.70
C LEU A 110 9.79 -4.95 2.02
N PRO A 111 8.63 -4.66 2.63
CA PRO A 111 7.34 -4.88 1.98
C PRO A 111 7.23 -4.07 0.70
N SER A 112 7.80 -2.86 0.69
CA SER A 112 7.72 -1.99 -0.47
C SER A 112 8.43 -2.55 -1.70
N ILE A 113 9.66 -3.03 -1.51
CA ILE A 113 10.43 -3.71 -2.57
C ILE A 113 9.69 -4.97 -3.04
N ILE A 114 9.12 -5.75 -2.11
CA ILE A 114 8.37 -6.96 -2.45
C ILE A 114 7.17 -6.61 -3.33
N VAL A 115 6.35 -5.63 -2.93
CA VAL A 115 5.18 -5.21 -3.73
C VAL A 115 5.60 -4.68 -5.09
N LEU A 116 6.68 -3.88 -5.15
CA LEU A 116 7.19 -3.35 -6.42
C LEU A 116 7.58 -4.47 -7.38
N VAL A 117 8.33 -5.47 -6.90
CA VAL A 117 8.71 -6.65 -7.69
C VAL A 117 7.48 -7.44 -8.13
N LEU A 118 6.48 -7.62 -7.26
CA LEU A 118 5.24 -8.32 -7.60
C LEU A 118 4.42 -7.59 -8.66
N VAL A 119 4.32 -6.25 -8.60
CA VAL A 119 3.57 -5.43 -9.57
C VAL A 119 4.17 -5.49 -10.97
N PHE A 120 5.49 -5.66 -11.08
CA PHE A 120 6.18 -5.85 -12.37
C PHE A 120 6.27 -7.32 -12.79
N ASN A 121 5.86 -8.27 -11.96
CA ASN A 121 6.00 -9.68 -12.29
C ASN A 121 5.07 -10.05 -13.46
N PRO A 122 5.59 -10.62 -14.56
CA PRO A 122 4.81 -10.96 -15.75
C PRO A 122 3.64 -11.93 -15.44
N ARG A 123 3.74 -12.75 -14.38
CA ARG A 123 2.63 -13.62 -13.94
C ARG A 123 1.45 -12.87 -13.34
N VAL A 124 1.69 -11.71 -12.73
CA VAL A 124 0.63 -10.82 -12.22
C VAL A 124 0.03 -10.02 -13.38
N VAL A 125 0.88 -9.58 -14.32
CA VAL A 125 0.46 -8.88 -15.53
C VAL A 125 -0.50 -9.75 -16.36
N ALA A 126 -0.12 -10.99 -16.65
CA ALA A 126 -0.94 -11.95 -17.39
C ALA A 126 -2.32 -12.21 -16.75
N ALA A 127 -2.40 -12.19 -15.41
CA ALA A 127 -3.67 -12.39 -14.70
C ALA A 127 -4.59 -11.15 -14.68
N THR A 128 -4.05 -9.99 -15.06
CA THR A 128 -4.80 -8.72 -15.15
C THR A 128 -5.13 -8.31 -16.58
N SER A 129 -4.47 -8.88 -17.59
CA SER A 129 -4.84 -8.76 -19.00
C SER A 129 -5.93 -9.79 -19.34
N HIS A 130 -7.09 -9.33 -19.77
CA HIS A 130 -8.01 -10.15 -20.57
C HIS A 130 -7.32 -10.43 -21.90
N GLU A 131 -7.03 -11.69 -22.23
CA GLU A 131 -6.87 -12.07 -23.63
C GLU A 131 -8.27 -12.08 -24.25
N PRO A 132 -8.53 -11.29 -25.31
CA PRO A 132 -9.73 -11.48 -26.13
C PRO A 132 -9.69 -12.92 -26.63
N GLU A 133 -10.79 -13.67 -26.47
CA GLU A 133 -10.88 -14.99 -27.10
C GLU A 133 -10.58 -14.83 -28.60
N PRO A 134 -9.79 -15.73 -29.22
CA PRO A 134 -9.61 -15.71 -30.66
C PRO A 134 -10.99 -15.87 -31.28
N GLU A 135 -11.46 -14.84 -31.98
CA GLU A 135 -12.66 -14.92 -32.80
C GLU A 135 -12.44 -16.08 -33.78
N ALA A 136 -13.19 -17.16 -33.59
CA ALA A 136 -13.10 -18.34 -34.42
C ALA A 136 -13.84 -18.05 -35.74
N ASP A 137 -13.11 -17.48 -36.70
CA ASP A 137 -13.48 -17.41 -38.11
C ASP A 137 -12.66 -18.39 -38.96
#